data_AF-A0A4Y9ZED3-F1
#
_entry.id   AF-A0A4Y9ZED3-F1
#
_cell.length_a   1.000
_cell.length_b   1.000
_cell.length_c   1.000
_cell.angle_alpha   90.00
_cell.angle_beta   90.00
_cell.angle_gamma   90.00
#
_symmetry.space_group_name_H-M   'P 1'
#
loop_
_entity.id
_entity.type
_entity.pdbx_description
1 polymer ?
#
loop_
_entity_poly.entity_id
_entity_poly.type
_entity_poly.pdbx_seq_one_letter_code
_entity_poly.pdbx_strand_id
1 'polypeptide(L)'
;PSEYGHPTNRGHTAGVWGAKTRVQNRLKELQLPYALFWTGIWSDYVFEDNLGLDASVEKGKVIVAGDGNALNSFTAPVDIARFIVHVVLSLPPKDSEWRVFHIEGERTSFNAVISEYEKRTGRKLTVIYRPLEELKEAAKNPDDFVNNLLADYATGGSIVADKSELDNHLYPDWNPKRVIDVLLPSEL
;
A
#
# COMPACT_ATOMS: atom_id res chain seq x y z
N PRO A 1 9.79 -11.09 -7.57
CA PRO A 1 9.72 -11.26 -6.09
C PRO A 1 8.38 -10.72 -5.59
N SER A 2 7.86 -11.17 -4.44
CA SER A 2 6.58 -10.65 -3.91
C SER A 2 6.79 -9.27 -3.29
N GLU A 3 6.56 -8.22 -4.07
CA GLU A 3 6.87 -6.82 -3.76
C GLU A 3 5.77 -5.95 -4.35
N TYR A 4 4.69 -5.78 -3.56
CA TYR A 4 3.42 -5.18 -3.95
C TYR A 4 2.88 -4.33 -2.79
N GLY A 5 3.71 -3.42 -2.27
CA GLY A 5 3.40 -2.66 -1.05
C GLY A 5 4.19 -1.35 -0.98
N HIS A 6 4.59 -0.96 0.23
CA HIS A 6 5.45 0.20 0.44
C HIS A 6 6.90 -0.01 -0.03
N PRO A 7 7.71 1.05 -0.12
CA PRO A 7 9.13 0.96 -0.45
C PRO A 7 9.95 0.10 0.52
N THR A 8 10.68 -0.88 -0.02
CA THR A 8 11.50 -1.82 0.76
C THR A 8 12.99 -1.50 0.74
N ASN A 9 13.40 -0.41 0.08
CA ASN A 9 14.78 0.06 0.00
C ASN A 9 15.30 0.79 1.26
N ARG A 10 14.65 0.62 2.41
CA ARG A 10 14.95 1.34 3.67
C ARG A 10 15.98 0.66 4.57
N GLY A 11 16.64 -0.39 4.08
CA GLY A 11 17.71 -1.07 4.83
C GLY A 11 17.20 -2.00 5.95
N HIS A 12 15.95 -2.47 5.89
CA HIS A 12 15.44 -3.45 6.84
C HIS A 12 16.23 -4.77 6.76
N THR A 13 16.69 -5.25 7.91
CA THR A 13 17.47 -6.50 8.04
C THR A 13 16.71 -7.63 8.75
N ALA A 14 15.63 -7.30 9.47
CA ALA A 14 14.80 -8.21 10.24
C ALA A 14 13.32 -8.14 9.82
N GLY A 15 12.50 -9.08 10.33
CA GLY A 15 11.08 -9.12 10.04
C GLY A 15 10.74 -9.45 8.59
N VAL A 16 9.48 -9.18 8.21
CA VAL A 16 8.99 -9.43 6.84
C VAL A 16 9.72 -8.58 5.80
N TRP A 17 10.09 -7.34 6.13
CA TRP A 17 10.81 -6.45 5.21
C TRP A 17 12.28 -6.87 5.06
N GLY A 18 12.91 -7.34 6.14
CA GLY A 18 14.23 -7.97 6.04
C GLY A 18 14.22 -9.24 5.20
N ALA A 19 13.15 -10.05 5.26
CA ALA A 19 13.00 -11.22 4.40
C ALA A 19 12.94 -10.84 2.90
N LYS A 20 12.21 -9.77 2.58
CA LYS A 20 12.15 -9.18 1.24
C LYS A 20 13.54 -8.72 0.77
N THR A 21 14.28 -7.96 1.59
CA THR A 21 15.66 -7.56 1.31
C THR A 21 16.57 -8.75 1.01
N ARG A 22 16.47 -9.84 1.80
CA ARG A 22 17.26 -11.07 1.57
C ARG A 22 16.95 -11.71 0.22
N VAL A 23 15.68 -11.76 -0.19
CA VAL A 23 15.30 -12.27 -1.52
C VAL A 23 15.88 -11.39 -2.63
N GLN A 24 15.77 -10.06 -2.51
CA GLN A 24 16.33 -9.12 -3.48
C GLN A 24 17.85 -9.27 -3.62
N ASN A 25 18.57 -9.42 -2.51
CA ASN A 25 20.01 -9.66 -2.51
C ASN A 25 20.36 -11.00 -3.16
N ARG A 26 19.61 -12.06 -2.85
CA ARG A 26 19.84 -13.38 -3.45
C ARG A 26 19.63 -13.38 -4.97
N LEU A 27 18.65 -12.65 -5.47
CA LEU A 27 18.43 -12.49 -6.91
C LEU A 27 19.61 -11.76 -7.57
N LYS A 28 20.16 -10.72 -6.93
CA LYS A 28 21.36 -10.02 -7.40
C LYS A 28 22.58 -10.94 -7.45
N GLU A 29 22.82 -11.72 -6.39
CA GLU A 29 23.93 -12.69 -6.32
C GLU A 29 23.86 -13.74 -7.45
N LEU A 30 22.64 -14.18 -7.78
CA LEU A 30 22.38 -15.15 -8.84
C LEU A 30 22.35 -14.53 -10.24
N GLN A 31 22.52 -13.20 -10.35
CA GLN A 31 22.37 -12.45 -11.61
C GLN A 31 21.02 -12.70 -12.29
N LEU A 32 19.96 -12.92 -11.50
CA LEU A 32 18.60 -13.10 -11.99
C LEU A 32 17.89 -11.74 -12.00
N PRO A 33 17.66 -11.14 -13.18
CA PRO A 33 17.00 -9.85 -13.25
C PRO A 33 15.58 -9.93 -12.69
N TYR A 34 15.17 -8.85 -12.04
CA TYR A 34 13.83 -8.71 -11.50
C TYR A 34 13.33 -7.27 -11.58
N ALA A 35 12.01 -7.12 -11.53
CA ALA A 35 11.35 -5.85 -11.25
C ALA A 35 10.74 -5.87 -9.84
N LEU A 36 10.68 -4.70 -9.21
CA LEU A 36 9.93 -4.44 -7.98
C LEU A 36 8.75 -3.54 -8.30
N PHE A 37 7.59 -3.77 -7.68
CA PHE A 37 6.41 -2.94 -7.86
C PHE A 37 5.98 -2.35 -6.52
N TRP A 38 6.37 -1.10 -6.25
CA TRP A 38 5.85 -0.40 -5.09
C TRP A 38 4.51 0.22 -5.44
N THR A 39 3.47 -0.22 -4.74
CA THR A 39 2.07 0.06 -5.06
C THR A 39 1.37 0.84 -3.96
N GLY A 40 2.06 1.06 -2.83
CA GLY A 40 1.47 1.62 -1.62
C GLY A 40 0.51 0.63 -0.97
N ILE A 41 -0.53 1.17 -0.34
CA ILE A 41 -1.55 0.43 0.38
C ILE A 41 -2.57 -0.15 -0.60
N TRP A 42 -2.96 -1.41 -0.41
CA TRP A 42 -4.06 -2.00 -1.17
C TRP A 42 -5.38 -1.41 -0.68
N SER A 43 -6.12 -0.76 -1.60
CA SER A 43 -7.25 0.11 -1.27
C SER A 43 -8.40 -0.57 -0.52
N ASP A 44 -8.63 -1.86 -0.73
CA ASP A 44 -9.63 -2.68 -0.04
C ASP A 44 -9.05 -3.31 1.24
N TYR A 45 -7.83 -3.86 1.14
CA TYR A 45 -7.21 -4.72 2.15
C TYR A 45 -7.23 -4.13 3.57
N VAL A 46 -6.96 -2.83 3.72
CA VAL A 46 -6.87 -2.16 5.04
C VAL A 46 -8.22 -1.71 5.61
N PHE A 47 -9.27 -1.70 4.80
CA PHE A 47 -10.65 -1.37 5.20
C PHE A 47 -11.52 -2.63 5.35
N GLU A 48 -10.94 -3.79 5.06
CA GLU A 48 -11.44 -5.13 5.35
C GLU A 48 -10.74 -5.71 6.59
N ASP A 49 -11.25 -6.83 7.12
CA ASP A 49 -10.69 -7.47 8.32
C ASP A 49 -9.45 -8.35 8.03
N ASN A 50 -8.65 -7.99 7.02
CA ASN A 50 -7.51 -8.79 6.58
C ASN A 50 -6.31 -8.72 7.56
N LEU A 51 -6.28 -7.73 8.45
CA LEU A 51 -5.26 -7.59 9.48
C LEU A 51 -5.62 -8.32 10.79
N GLY A 52 -6.79 -8.95 10.88
CA GLY A 52 -7.25 -9.66 12.09
C GLY A 52 -7.51 -8.74 13.27
N LEU A 53 -7.90 -7.49 13.00
CA LEU A 53 -8.13 -6.44 14.02
C LEU A 53 -9.61 -6.30 14.39
N ASP A 54 -10.47 -7.17 13.84
CA ASP A 54 -11.93 -7.11 13.97
C ASP A 54 -12.48 -5.74 13.60
N ALA A 55 -12.08 -5.25 12.42
CA ALA A 55 -12.47 -3.96 11.90
C ALA A 55 -12.64 -4.02 10.38
N SER A 56 -13.78 -3.54 9.90
CA SER A 56 -14.01 -3.27 8.48
C SER A 56 -15.10 -2.21 8.31
N VAL A 57 -15.12 -1.58 7.14
CA VAL A 57 -16.21 -0.65 6.75
C VAL A 57 -17.58 -1.33 6.77
N GLU A 58 -17.64 -2.63 6.46
CA GLU A 58 -18.85 -3.44 6.53
C GLU A 58 -19.35 -3.60 7.97
N LYS A 59 -18.44 -3.91 8.90
CA LYS A 59 -18.68 -4.01 10.35
C LYS A 59 -18.99 -2.65 10.99
N GLY A 60 -18.85 -1.54 10.26
CA GLY A 60 -19.07 -0.19 10.77
C GLY A 60 -17.96 0.31 11.71
N LYS A 61 -16.78 -0.31 11.66
CA LYS A 61 -15.63 -0.02 12.54
C LYS A 61 -14.34 -0.07 11.75
N VAL A 62 -13.48 0.93 11.88
CA VAL A 62 -12.20 1.00 11.18
C VAL A 62 -11.06 1.29 12.14
N ILE A 63 -9.88 0.71 11.88
CA ILE A 63 -8.65 1.06 12.58
C ILE A 63 -7.90 2.10 11.76
N VAL A 64 -7.45 3.16 12.41
CA VAL A 64 -6.65 4.23 11.79
C VAL A 64 -5.33 4.35 12.52
N ALA A 65 -4.22 4.28 11.79
CA ALA A 65 -2.90 4.42 12.38
C ALA A 65 -2.54 5.90 12.62
N GLY A 66 -1.92 6.19 13.76
CA GLY A 66 -1.58 7.55 14.17
C GLY A 66 -2.82 8.42 14.37
N ASP A 67 -2.79 9.63 13.82
CA ASP A 67 -3.91 10.58 13.82
C ASP A 67 -4.79 10.47 12.56
N GLY A 68 -4.42 9.60 11.62
CA GLY A 68 -5.13 9.39 10.35
C GLY A 68 -4.91 10.44 9.27
N ASN A 69 -4.04 11.44 9.50
CA ASN A 69 -3.83 12.55 8.56
C ASN A 69 -2.63 12.37 7.64
N ALA A 70 -1.72 11.45 7.97
CA ALA A 70 -0.59 11.13 7.11
C ALA A 70 -1.08 10.68 5.71
N LEU A 71 -0.50 11.28 4.67
CA LEU A 71 -0.77 10.89 3.30
C LEU A 71 -0.08 9.56 3.00
N ASN A 72 -0.78 8.68 2.31
CA ASN A 72 -0.25 7.43 1.80
C ASN A 72 -0.66 7.26 0.33
N SER A 73 0.14 6.52 -0.43
CA SER A 73 -0.27 6.02 -1.74
C SER A 73 -1.19 4.83 -1.54
N PHE A 74 -2.33 4.82 -2.24
CA PHE A 74 -3.25 3.69 -2.31
C PHE A 74 -3.42 3.25 -3.76
N THR A 75 -3.51 1.95 -3.98
CA THR A 75 -3.81 1.38 -5.30
C THR A 75 -4.70 0.15 -5.15
N ALA A 76 -5.77 0.06 -5.94
CA ALA A 76 -6.66 -1.09 -5.90
C ALA A 76 -5.94 -2.35 -6.45
N PRO A 77 -6.13 -3.55 -5.88
CA PRO A 77 -5.47 -4.77 -6.36
C PRO A 77 -5.68 -5.07 -7.84
N VAL A 78 -6.89 -4.80 -8.37
CA VAL A 78 -7.18 -4.95 -9.80
C VAL A 78 -6.33 -4.00 -10.66
N ASP A 79 -6.12 -2.77 -10.20
CA ASP A 79 -5.32 -1.79 -10.95
C ASP A 79 -3.82 -2.08 -10.85
N ILE A 80 -3.35 -2.60 -9.70
CA ILE A 80 -2.01 -3.16 -9.56
C ILE A 80 -1.78 -4.26 -10.60
N ALA A 81 -2.69 -5.24 -10.67
CA ALA A 81 -2.58 -6.34 -11.62
C ALA A 81 -2.58 -5.85 -13.07
N ARG A 82 -3.48 -4.93 -13.43
CA ARG A 82 -3.54 -4.31 -14.77
C ARG A 82 -2.23 -3.63 -15.14
N PHE A 83 -1.62 -2.89 -14.22
CA PHE A 83 -0.34 -2.23 -14.48
C PHE A 83 0.81 -3.22 -14.65
N ILE A 84 0.91 -4.22 -13.78
CA ILE A 84 1.95 -5.25 -13.88
C ILE A 84 1.84 -5.99 -15.21
N VAL A 85 0.62 -6.41 -15.59
CA VAL A 85 0.37 -7.08 -16.88
C VAL A 85 0.75 -6.16 -18.04
N HIS A 86 0.40 -4.88 -17.98
CA HIS A 86 0.81 -3.92 -19.01
C HIS A 86 2.33 -3.87 -19.14
N VAL A 87 3.05 -3.61 -18.05
CA VAL A 87 4.53 -3.54 -18.04
C VAL A 87 5.17 -4.81 -18.60
N VAL A 88 4.72 -5.98 -18.16
CA VAL A 88 5.26 -7.27 -18.61
C VAL A 88 5.04 -7.51 -20.11
N LEU A 89 3.94 -7.02 -20.67
CA LEU A 89 3.58 -7.24 -22.07
C LEU A 89 4.09 -6.13 -23.01
N SER A 90 4.28 -4.91 -22.52
CA SER A 90 4.58 -3.74 -23.36
C SER A 90 6.02 -3.28 -23.31
N LEU A 91 6.74 -3.50 -22.19
CA LEU A 91 8.12 -3.06 -22.07
C LEU A 91 9.10 -4.13 -22.60
N PRO A 92 10.13 -3.73 -23.35
CA PRO A 92 11.28 -4.60 -23.58
C PRO A 92 11.89 -5.06 -22.25
N PRO A 93 12.38 -6.31 -22.13
CA PRO A 93 12.98 -6.81 -20.89
C PRO A 93 13.98 -5.84 -20.26
N LYS A 94 14.93 -5.33 -21.05
CA LYS A 94 15.96 -4.36 -20.65
C LYS A 94 15.43 -3.09 -19.93
N ASP A 95 14.18 -2.70 -20.16
CA ASP A 95 13.56 -1.50 -19.59
C ASP A 95 12.80 -1.80 -18.28
N SER A 96 12.76 -3.09 -17.90
CA SER A 96 12.14 -3.62 -16.67
C SER A 96 13.14 -4.36 -15.76
N GLU A 97 14.28 -4.81 -16.29
CA GLU A 97 15.31 -5.51 -15.51
C GLU A 97 15.91 -4.59 -14.45
N TRP A 98 16.01 -5.10 -13.22
CA TRP A 98 16.57 -4.41 -12.06
C TRP A 98 15.87 -3.10 -11.69
N ARG A 99 14.65 -2.89 -12.20
CA ARG A 99 13.90 -1.65 -12.03
C ARG A 99 12.94 -1.72 -10.85
N VAL A 100 12.70 -0.57 -10.24
CA VAL A 100 11.58 -0.35 -9.32
C VAL A 100 10.53 0.48 -10.05
N PHE A 101 9.30 -0.01 -10.05
CA PHE A 101 8.13 0.71 -10.53
C PHE A 101 7.37 1.29 -9.35
N HIS A 102 7.14 2.60 -9.38
CA HIS A 102 6.41 3.37 -8.38
C HIS A 102 5.03 3.69 -8.94
N ILE A 103 4.01 2.99 -8.46
CA ILE A 103 2.64 3.21 -8.94
C ILE A 103 1.72 3.64 -7.80
N GLU A 104 0.84 4.58 -8.13
CA GLU A 104 -0.08 5.18 -7.18
C GLU A 104 -1.44 5.39 -7.85
N GLY A 105 -2.49 4.81 -7.28
CA GLY A 105 -3.87 5.08 -7.69
C GLY A 105 -4.40 6.40 -7.15
N GLU A 106 -4.27 6.60 -5.84
CA GLU A 106 -4.68 7.82 -5.14
C GLU A 106 -3.73 8.11 -3.99
N ARG A 107 -3.34 9.39 -3.81
CA ARG A 107 -2.64 9.86 -2.61
C ARG A 107 -3.62 10.58 -1.71
N THR A 108 -3.93 9.97 -0.57
CA THR A 108 -4.91 10.49 0.38
C THR A 108 -4.58 10.05 1.80
N SER A 109 -5.35 10.50 2.78
CA SER A 109 -5.26 10.10 4.18
C SER A 109 -6.43 9.18 4.57
N PHE A 110 -6.27 8.39 5.64
CA PHE A 110 -7.36 7.56 6.16
C PHE A 110 -8.58 8.40 6.54
N ASN A 111 -8.37 9.56 7.18
CA ASN A 111 -9.47 10.45 7.57
C ASN A 111 -10.24 11.00 6.36
N ALA A 112 -9.55 11.32 5.26
CA ALA A 112 -10.19 11.78 4.03
C ALA A 112 -11.07 10.67 3.42
N VAL A 113 -10.56 9.43 3.35
CA VAL A 113 -11.32 8.28 2.84
C VAL A 113 -12.55 8.00 3.70
N ILE A 114 -12.38 7.97 5.02
CA ILE A 114 -13.47 7.74 5.98
C ILE A 114 -14.54 8.84 5.85
N SER A 115 -14.11 10.11 5.83
CA SER A 115 -15.03 11.23 5.69
C SER A 115 -15.86 11.15 4.40
N GLU A 116 -15.23 10.79 3.28
CA GLU A 116 -15.93 10.62 2.01
C GLU A 116 -16.88 9.41 2.03
N TYR A 117 -16.46 8.30 2.64
CA TYR A 117 -17.31 7.12 2.82
C TYR A 117 -18.57 7.44 3.63
N GLU A 118 -18.44 8.10 4.77
CA GLU A 118 -19.59 8.51 5.59
C GLU A 118 -20.50 9.48 4.83
N LYS A 119 -19.93 10.40 4.05
CA LYS A 119 -20.70 11.36 3.24
C LYS A 119 -21.48 10.69 2.13
N ARG A 120 -20.89 9.72 1.42
CA ARG A 120 -21.54 9.05 0.27
C ARG A 120 -22.56 8.00 0.70
N THR A 121 -22.35 7.34 1.84
CA THR A 121 -23.22 6.25 2.30
C THR A 121 -24.23 6.69 3.37
N GLY A 122 -23.99 7.81 4.05
CA GLY A 122 -24.74 8.20 5.25
C GLY A 122 -24.45 7.31 6.47
N ARG A 123 -23.61 6.28 6.34
CA ARG A 123 -23.24 5.37 7.44
C ARG A 123 -22.10 5.98 8.24
N LYS A 124 -22.27 6.10 9.55
CA LYS A 124 -21.20 6.51 10.47
C LYS A 124 -20.34 5.33 10.87
N LEU A 125 -19.02 5.53 10.87
CA LEU A 125 -18.04 4.53 11.26
C LEU A 125 -17.51 4.81 12.67
N THR A 126 -17.33 3.74 13.45
CA THR A 126 -16.56 3.82 14.69
C THR A 126 -15.08 3.82 14.32
N VAL A 127 -14.40 4.95 14.50
CA VAL A 127 -12.98 5.10 14.19
C VAL A 127 -12.15 4.84 15.44
N ILE A 128 -11.27 3.85 15.38
CA ILE A 128 -10.33 3.55 16.46
C ILE A 128 -8.92 3.95 16.00
N TYR A 129 -8.41 5.01 16.60
CA TYR A 129 -7.05 5.47 16.35
C TYR A 129 -6.06 4.63 17.16
N ARG A 130 -4.96 4.23 16.52
CA ARG A 130 -3.81 3.56 17.14
C ARG A 130 -2.67 4.56 17.24
N PRO A 131 -2.34 5.08 18.44
CA PRO A 131 -1.33 6.12 18.60
C PRO A 131 0.03 5.73 18.02
N LEU A 132 0.70 6.69 17.36
CA LEU A 132 1.99 6.45 16.72
C LEU A 132 3.04 5.95 17.71
N GLU A 133 3.06 6.47 18.94
CA GLU A 133 4.03 6.05 19.95
C GLU A 133 3.83 4.60 20.41
N GLU A 134 2.58 4.13 20.53
CA GLU A 134 2.29 2.71 20.80
C GLU A 134 2.72 1.82 19.62
N LEU A 135 2.49 2.28 18.39
CA LEU A 135 2.89 1.57 17.18
C LEU A 135 4.41 1.48 17.05
N LYS A 136 5.14 2.56 17.36
CA LYS A 136 6.62 2.57 17.39
C LYS A 136 7.18 1.64 18.46
N GLU A 137 6.56 1.59 19.64
CA GLU A 137 6.99 0.69 20.70
C GLU A 137 6.79 -0.77 20.28
N ALA A 138 5.64 -1.11 19.73
CA ALA A 138 5.36 -2.46 19.22
C ALA A 138 6.27 -2.84 18.03
N ALA A 139 6.58 -1.88 17.15
CA ALA A 139 7.48 -2.07 16.00
C ALA A 139 8.93 -2.38 16.38
N LYS A 140 9.33 -2.24 17.66
CA LYS A 140 10.61 -2.77 18.16
C LYS A 140 10.71 -4.29 18.00
N ASN A 141 9.57 -4.99 18.00
CA ASN A 141 9.51 -6.38 17.55
C ASN A 141 9.40 -6.40 16.01
N PRO A 142 10.47 -6.74 15.27
CA PRO A 142 10.42 -6.73 13.81
C PRO A 142 9.51 -7.82 13.22
N ASP A 143 9.13 -8.83 14.00
CA ASP A 143 8.25 -9.90 13.56
C ASP A 143 6.76 -9.57 13.77
N ASP A 144 6.43 -8.47 14.46
CA ASP A 144 5.07 -7.98 14.59
C ASP A 144 4.63 -7.25 13.32
N PHE A 145 4.28 -8.04 12.31
CA PHE A 145 3.91 -7.53 10.98
C PHE A 145 2.85 -6.41 11.03
N VAL A 146 1.79 -6.61 11.82
CA VAL A 146 0.64 -5.70 11.83
C VAL A 146 1.02 -4.35 12.42
N ASN A 147 1.68 -4.32 13.59
CA ASN A 147 2.03 -3.05 14.20
C ASN A 147 3.14 -2.32 13.42
N ASN A 148 4.09 -3.05 12.82
CA ASN A 148 5.08 -2.46 11.92
C ASN A 148 4.42 -1.80 10.71
N LEU A 149 3.46 -2.48 10.08
CA LEU A 149 2.72 -1.96 8.94
C LEU A 149 1.90 -0.70 9.31
N LEU A 150 1.21 -0.72 10.45
CA LEU A 150 0.47 0.44 10.94
C LEU A 150 1.41 1.62 11.28
N ALA A 151 2.60 1.35 11.83
CA ALA A 151 3.59 2.41 12.10
C ALA A 151 4.04 3.12 10.82
N ASP A 152 4.25 2.38 9.73
CA ASP A 152 4.51 2.97 8.42
C ASP A 152 3.33 3.84 7.96
N TYR A 153 2.10 3.34 8.06
CA TYR A 153 0.91 4.08 7.63
C TYR A 153 0.75 5.40 8.39
N ALA A 154 0.98 5.39 9.70
CA ALA A 154 0.89 6.55 10.57
C ALA A 154 1.90 7.66 10.22
N THR A 155 2.97 7.34 9.51
CA THR A 155 4.05 8.28 9.14
C THR A 155 4.12 8.60 7.66
N GLY A 156 3.19 8.08 6.84
CA GLY A 156 3.23 8.21 5.39
C GLY A 156 4.27 7.30 4.73
N GLY A 157 4.73 6.28 5.44
CA GLY A 157 5.69 5.29 4.99
C GLY A 157 5.21 4.47 3.79
N SER A 158 3.95 4.57 3.36
CA SER A 158 3.48 3.94 2.12
C SER A 158 3.44 4.86 0.91
N ILE A 159 3.95 6.09 1.00
CA ILE A 159 4.22 6.90 -0.19
C ILE A 159 5.28 6.19 -1.03
N VAL A 160 4.94 5.85 -2.27
CA VAL A 160 5.82 5.05 -3.14
C VAL A 160 6.97 5.87 -3.72
N ALA A 161 6.74 7.13 -4.07
CA ALA A 161 7.71 8.08 -4.62
C ALA A 161 7.16 9.51 -4.59
N ASP A 162 7.95 10.50 -5.01
CA ASP A 162 7.41 11.82 -5.35
C ASP A 162 6.50 11.74 -6.58
N LYS A 163 5.52 12.64 -6.69
CA LYS A 163 4.54 12.60 -7.79
C LYS A 163 5.17 12.67 -9.18
N SER A 164 6.30 13.37 -9.31
CA SER A 164 7.06 13.46 -10.57
C SER A 164 7.84 12.20 -10.92
N GLU A 165 8.01 11.29 -9.96
CA GLU A 165 8.77 10.03 -10.10
C GLU A 165 7.85 8.81 -10.26
N LEU A 166 6.53 9.03 -10.31
CA LEU A 166 5.56 7.96 -10.54
C LEU A 166 5.68 7.40 -11.95
N ASP A 167 5.66 6.07 -12.04
CA ASP A 167 5.71 5.32 -13.28
C ASP A 167 4.33 5.16 -13.94
N ASN A 168 3.27 5.76 -13.36
CA ASN A 168 1.90 5.75 -13.91
C ASN A 168 1.86 6.08 -15.41
N HIS A 169 2.73 6.99 -15.87
CA HIS A 169 2.82 7.44 -17.26
C HIS A 169 3.17 6.33 -18.27
N LEU A 170 3.74 5.21 -17.82
CA LEU A 170 4.07 4.07 -18.67
C LEU A 170 2.83 3.36 -19.21
N TYR A 171 1.69 3.53 -18.54
CA TYR A 171 0.41 3.04 -19.00
C TYR A 171 -0.56 4.24 -19.07
N PRO A 172 -0.59 4.98 -20.19
CA PRO A 172 -1.39 6.21 -20.30
C PRO A 172 -2.89 6.04 -20.03
N ASP A 173 -3.45 4.89 -20.40
CA ASP A 173 -4.86 4.54 -20.14
C ASP A 173 -5.06 3.86 -18.76
N TRP A 174 -4.03 3.86 -17.91
CA TRP A 174 -4.14 3.42 -16.53
C TRP A 174 -4.95 4.45 -15.75
N ASN A 175 -6.25 4.19 -15.69
CA ASN A 175 -7.22 4.92 -14.90
C ASN A 175 -7.53 4.12 -13.63
N PRO A 176 -6.66 4.18 -12.60
CA PRO A 176 -6.86 3.44 -11.36
C PRO A 176 -8.06 4.00 -10.59
N LYS A 177 -8.75 3.13 -9.87
CA LYS A 177 -9.85 3.53 -9.00
C LYS A 177 -9.34 4.35 -7.81
N ARG A 178 -10.14 5.33 -7.42
CA ARG A 178 -10.00 5.99 -6.11
C ARG A 178 -10.35 4.99 -5.02
N VAL A 179 -9.78 5.17 -3.83
CA VAL A 179 -10.03 4.29 -2.68
C VAL A 179 -11.54 4.19 -2.39
N ILE A 180 -12.23 5.32 -2.39
CA ILE A 180 -13.67 5.35 -2.12
C ILE A 180 -14.49 4.54 -3.13
N ASP A 181 -14.10 4.53 -4.42
CA ASP A 181 -14.83 3.80 -5.46
C ASP A 181 -14.57 2.29 -5.39
N VAL A 182 -13.56 1.87 -4.61
CA VAL A 182 -13.35 0.46 -4.24
C VAL A 182 -14.20 0.07 -3.03
N LEU A 183 -14.36 0.97 -2.06
CA LEU A 183 -15.06 0.68 -0.80
C LEU A 183 -16.59 0.73 -0.90
N LEU A 184 -17.12 1.37 -1.93
CA LEU A 184 -18.56 1.48 -2.09
C LEU A 184 -19.16 0.17 -2.60
N PRO A 185 -20.35 -0.21 -2.10
CA PRO A 185 -21.09 -1.33 -2.67
C PRO A 185 -21.30 -1.13 -4.17
N SER A 186 -21.22 -2.19 -4.95
CA SER A 186 -21.35 -2.19 -6.42
C SER A 186 -22.73 -1.73 -6.95
N GLU A 187 -23.64 -1.25 -6.10
CA GLU A 187 -25.04 -0.92 -6.42
C GLU A 187 -25.50 0.48 -5.95
N LEU A 188 -24.59 1.47 -5.87
CA LEU A 188 -24.94 2.89 -5.69
C LEU A 188 -24.73 3.71 -6.97
#